data_AF-A0A2K0XQ76-F1
#
_entry.id   AF-A0A2K0XQ76-F1
#
_cell.length_a   1.000
_cell.length_b   1.000
_cell.length_c   1.000
_cell.angle_alpha   90.00
_cell.angle_beta   90.00
_cell.angle_gamma   90.00
#
_symmetry.space_group_name_H-M   'P 1'
#
loop_
_entity.id
_entity.type
_entity.pdbx_description
1 polymer ?
#
loop_
_entity_poly.entity_id
_entity_poly.type
_entity_poly.pdbx_seq_one_letter_code
_entity_poly.pdbx_strand_id
1 'polypeptide(L)'
;MILEVKSLYSPDVFDLKLFRDIGEPFSILLEVVIGEKNKDGGDIFSFTIVNISFLEEMINEDEVIFGKNMIIVKRFDYIQIVN
;
A
#
# COMPACT_ATOMS: atom_id res chain seq x y z
N MET A 1 -13.67 -11.55 19.32
CA MET A 1 -12.45 -10.87 18.85
C MET A 1 -12.91 -9.76 17.92
N ILE A 2 -12.63 -8.50 18.24
CA ILE A 2 -12.88 -7.35 17.35
C ILE A 2 -11.50 -6.82 16.96
N LEU A 3 -11.23 -6.76 15.65
CA LEU A 3 -9.96 -6.28 15.11
C LEU A 3 -10.09 -4.81 14.68
N GLU A 4 -8.99 -4.08 14.75
CA GLU A 4 -8.87 -2.71 14.26
C GLU A 4 -7.50 -2.49 13.61
N VAL A 5 -7.44 -1.52 12.69
CA VAL A 5 -6.16 -0.99 12.21
C VAL A 5 -5.59 -0.11 13.32
N LYS A 6 -4.44 -0.51 13.86
CA LYS A 6 -3.72 0.23 14.91
C LYS A 6 -2.82 1.30 14.34
N SER A 7 -2.18 1.03 13.21
CA SER A 7 -1.37 2.01 12.50
C SER A 7 -1.24 1.66 11.03
N LEU A 8 -0.92 2.68 10.24
CA LEU A 8 -0.70 2.58 8.82
C LEU A 8 0.42 3.56 8.46
N TYR A 9 1.51 3.06 7.92
CA TYR A 9 2.69 3.86 7.58
C TYR A 9 3.43 3.24 6.39
N SER A 10 4.39 3.97 5.87
CA SER A 10 5.27 3.52 4.81
C SER A 10 6.70 3.89 5.19
N PRO A 11 7.69 2.98 5.06
CA PRO A 11 9.08 3.33 5.23
C PRO A 11 9.65 4.12 4.03
N ASP A 12 8.98 4.07 2.88
CA ASP A 12 9.46 4.68 1.64
C ASP A 12 9.12 6.18 1.55
N VAL A 13 8.11 6.62 2.31
CA VAL A 13 7.67 8.02 2.30
C VAL A 13 7.55 8.57 3.72
N PHE A 14 8.03 9.80 3.91
CA PHE A 14 8.05 10.43 5.24
C PHE A 14 6.65 10.67 5.82
N ASP A 15 5.72 11.17 5.00
CA ASP A 15 4.32 11.33 5.37
C ASP A 15 3.42 10.80 4.26
N LEU A 16 2.85 9.63 4.51
CA LEU A 16 1.97 8.95 3.57
C LEU A 16 0.68 9.74 3.27
N LYS A 17 0.21 10.61 4.19
CA LYS A 17 -0.97 11.45 3.96
C LYS A 17 -0.70 12.58 2.98
N LEU A 18 0.56 12.99 2.89
CA LEU A 18 1.02 14.09 2.03
C LEU A 18 1.68 13.58 0.75
N PHE A 19 1.87 12.26 0.61
CA PHE A 19 2.40 11.67 -0.62
C PHE A 19 1.46 12.00 -1.79
N ARG A 20 2.07 12.41 -2.91
CA ARG A 20 1.39 12.71 -4.17
C ARG A 20 2.17 12.07 -5.28
N ASP A 21 1.48 11.32 -6.13
CA ASP A 21 2.04 10.87 -7.39
C ASP A 21 2.05 12.04 -8.38
N ILE A 22 3.22 12.34 -8.95
CA ILE A 22 3.40 13.39 -9.94
C ILE A 22 3.18 12.89 -11.37
N GLY A 23 2.43 11.79 -11.52
CA GLY A 23 2.20 11.11 -12.81
C GLY A 23 3.34 10.21 -13.26
N GLU A 24 4.43 10.12 -12.49
CA GLU A 24 5.52 9.18 -12.72
C GLU A 24 5.16 7.77 -12.21
N PRO A 25 5.72 6.71 -12.80
CA PRO A 25 5.67 5.35 -12.24
C PRO A 25 6.12 5.35 -10.78
N PHE A 26 5.32 4.73 -9.89
CA PHE A 26 5.71 4.61 -8.49
C PHE A 26 5.33 3.25 -7.89
N SER A 27 6.10 2.88 -6.87
CA SER A 27 5.85 1.77 -5.97
C SER A 27 6.22 2.21 -4.57
N ILE A 28 5.29 2.09 -3.61
CA ILE A 28 5.53 2.38 -2.20
C ILE A 28 5.08 1.21 -1.32
N LEU A 29 5.88 0.87 -0.32
CA LEU A 29 5.55 -0.13 0.68
C LEU A 29 4.58 0.45 1.71
N LEU A 30 3.42 -0.18 1.86
CA LEU A 30 2.45 0.11 2.90
C LEU A 30 2.53 -0.98 3.97
N GLU A 31 2.74 -0.56 5.22
CA GLU A 31 2.65 -1.43 6.39
C GLU A 31 1.41 -1.08 7.21
N VAL A 32 0.56 -2.08 7.42
CA VAL A 32 -0.67 -1.98 8.20
C VAL A 32 -0.55 -2.87 9.42
N VAL A 33 -0.67 -2.28 10.61
CA VAL A 33 -0.71 -3.04 11.87
C VAL A 33 -2.17 -3.30 12.21
N ILE A 34 -2.57 -4.56 12.25
CA ILE A 34 -3.93 -4.98 12.63
C ILE A 34 -3.84 -5.72 13.95
N GLY A 35 -4.65 -5.32 14.93
CA GLY A 35 -4.66 -6.01 16.22
C GLY A 35 -6.01 -5.96 16.90
N GLU A 36 -6.12 -6.62 18.04
CA GLU A 36 -7.36 -6.62 18.82
C GLU A 36 -7.65 -5.23 19.41
N LYS A 37 -8.92 -4.82 19.33
CA LYS A 37 -9.39 -3.58 19.92
C LYS A 37 -9.11 -3.54 21.43
N ASN A 38 -8.56 -2.42 21.90
CA ASN A 38 -8.17 -2.18 23.30
C ASN A 38 -7.08 -3.13 23.85
N LYS A 39 -6.33 -3.82 23.00
CA LYS A 39 -5.13 -4.57 23.39
C LYS A 39 -3.89 -4.01 22.72
N ASP A 40 -2.74 -4.22 23.36
CA ASP A 40 -1.44 -3.91 22.77
C ASP A 40 -1.02 -4.97 21.75
N GLY A 41 -0.17 -4.55 20.83
CA GLY A 41 0.36 -5.40 19.77
C GLY A 41 -0.61 -5.60 18.60
N GLY A 42 -0.12 -6.29 17.59
CA GLY A 42 -0.84 -6.58 16.36
C GLY A 42 0.08 -7.27 15.37
N ASP A 43 -0.52 -7.81 14.33
CA ASP A 43 0.20 -8.40 13.20
C ASP A 43 0.45 -7.32 12.15
N ILE A 44 1.62 -7.38 11.52
CA ILE A 44 2.02 -6.47 10.45
C ILE A 44 1.68 -7.12 9.11
N PHE A 45 0.93 -6.41 8.28
CA PHE A 45 0.63 -6.77 6.91
C PHE A 45 1.29 -5.77 5.97
N SER A 46 1.98 -6.27 4.95
CA SER A 46 2.71 -5.45 3.99
C SER A 46 2.08 -5.56 2.60
N PHE A 47 1.82 -4.40 2.00
CA PHE A 47 1.28 -4.27 0.64
C PHE A 47 2.17 -3.33 -0.17
N THR A 48 2.22 -3.52 -1.49
CA THR A 48 2.90 -2.58 -2.38
C THR A 48 1.86 -1.78 -3.14
N ILE A 49 1.79 -0.47 -2.92
CA ILE A 49 0.90 0.41 -3.68
C ILE A 49 1.64 0.83 -4.95
N VAL A 50 1.04 0.59 -6.10
CA VAL A 50 1.60 0.90 -7.42
C VAL A 50 0.59 1.65 -8.27
N ASN A 51 1.08 2.47 -9.20
CA ASN A 51 0.23 2.96 -10.29
C ASN A 51 0.33 2.11 -11.55
N ILE A 52 -0.57 2.38 -12.49
CA ILE A 52 -0.66 1.63 -13.76
C ILE A 52 0.64 1.74 -14.57
N SER A 53 1.24 2.93 -14.64
CA SER A 53 2.49 3.12 -15.39
C SER A 53 3.65 2.30 -14.82
N PHE A 54 3.71 2.10 -13.49
CA PHE A 54 4.68 1.19 -12.88
C PHE A 54 4.48 -0.27 -13.33
N LEU A 55 3.22 -0.71 -13.48
CA LEU A 55 2.94 -2.05 -13.97
C LEU A 55 3.32 -2.21 -15.44
N GLU A 56 3.07 -1.19 -16.27
CA GLU A 56 3.47 -1.18 -17.69
C GLU A 56 4.99 -1.27 -17.87
N GLU A 57 5.78 -0.68 -16.96
CA GLU A 57 7.24 -0.81 -16.98
C GLU A 57 7.75 -2.16 -16.47
N MET A 58 7.00 -2.80 -15.57
CA MET A 58 7.42 -4.04 -14.91
C MET A 58 6.98 -5.31 -15.66
N ILE A 59 5.93 -5.24 -16.49
CA ILE A 59 5.31 -6.40 -17.15
C ILE A 59 5.57 -6.35 -18.66
N ASN A 60 6.29 -7.34 -19.17
CA ASN A 60 6.32 -7.60 -20.62
C ASN A 60 5.07 -8.36 -21.08
N GLU A 61 4.76 -8.37 -22.37
CA GLU A 61 3.50 -8.91 -22.95
C GLU A 61 3.15 -10.34 -22.50
N ASP A 62 4.12 -11.16 -22.11
CA ASP A 62 3.95 -12.55 -21.70
C ASP A 62 4.18 -12.82 -20.19
N GLU A 63 4.36 -11.77 -19.37
CA GLU A 63 4.62 -11.93 -17.94
C GLU A 63 3.34 -11.95 -17.09
N VAL A 64 3.25 -12.93 -16.19
CA VAL A 64 2.16 -13.05 -15.22
C VAL A 64 2.67 -12.66 -13.84
N ILE A 65 2.04 -11.66 -13.21
CA ILE A 65 2.28 -11.34 -11.80
C ILE A 65 1.33 -12.13 -10.92
N PHE A 66 1.89 -12.91 -9.99
CA PHE A 66 1.13 -13.57 -8.93
C PHE A 66 1.76 -13.32 -7.55
N GLY A 67 0.92 -13.14 -6.52
CA GLY A 67 1.36 -13.16 -5.11
C GLY A 67 2.16 -11.94 -4.62
N LYS A 68 2.07 -10.78 -5.27
CA LYS A 68 2.84 -9.58 -4.89
C LYS A 68 2.16 -8.66 -3.85
N ASN A 69 0.98 -9.02 -3.32
CA ASN A 69 0.21 -8.18 -2.39
C ASN A 69 0.11 -6.71 -2.84
N MET A 70 -0.19 -6.50 -4.12
CA MET A 70 -0.23 -5.17 -4.71
C MET A 70 -1.60 -4.50 -4.55
N ILE A 71 -1.58 -3.21 -4.23
CA ILE A 71 -2.73 -2.32 -4.33
C ILE A 71 -2.51 -1.44 -5.57
N ILE A 72 -3.34 -1.61 -6.59
CA ILE A 72 -3.19 -0.90 -7.86
C ILE A 72 -4.09 0.33 -7.84
N VAL A 73 -3.51 1.51 -8.03
CA VAL A 73 -4.24 2.78 -8.05
C VAL A 73 -4.02 3.53 -9.35
N LYS A 74 -5.02 4.30 -9.80
CA LYS A 74 -4.82 5.21 -10.94
C LYS A 74 -4.02 6.46 -10.54
N ARG A 75 -4.29 6.95 -9.33
CA ARG A 75 -3.60 8.06 -8.65
C ARG A 75 -3.61 7.76 -7.16
N PHE A 76 -2.60 8.23 -6.44
CA PHE A 76 -2.54 8.02 -5.00
C PHE A 76 -3.56 8.92 -4.28
N ASP A 77 -4.39 8.31 -3.45
CA ASP A 77 -5.34 9.00 -2.57
C ASP A 77 -5.35 8.29 -1.21
N TYR A 78 -4.72 8.92 -0.22
CA TYR A 78 -4.63 8.37 1.13
C TYR A 78 -6.01 8.04 1.71
N ILE A 79 -7.02 8.89 1.49
CA ILE A 79 -8.36 8.72 2.07
C ILE A 79 -9.04 7.46 1.49
N GLN A 80 -8.82 7.15 0.21
CA GLN A 80 -9.34 5.94 -0.40
C GLN A 80 -8.62 4.67 0.06
N ILE A 81 -7.34 4.78 0.43
CA ILE A 81 -6.55 3.63 0.88
C ILE A 81 -6.92 3.23 2.33
N VAL A 82 -7.31 4.19 3.16
CA VAL A 82 -7.58 3.95 4.59
C VAL A 82 -9.05 3.78 4.98
N ASN A 83 -10.00 3.95 4.05
CA ASN A 83 -11.44 3.76 4.26
C ASN A 83 -11.92 2.42 3.70
#